data_AF-A0A0C2DX01-F1
#
_entry.id   AF-A0A0C2DX01-F1
#
_cell.length_a   1.000
_cell.length_b   1.000
_cell.length_c   1.000
_cell.angle_alpha   90.00
_cell.angle_beta   90.00
_cell.angle_gamma   90.00
#
_symmetry.space_group_name_H-M   'P 1'
#
loop_
_entity.id
_entity.type
_entity.pdbx_description
1 polymer ?
#
loop_
_entity_poly.entity_id
_entity_poly.type
_entity_poly.pdbx_seq_one_letter_code
_entity_poly.pdbx_strand_id
1 'polypeptide(L)'
;MGHGPAVKLGKDNAAGYKAKIGITMFFVYTSIYFIFVLINITKPTLMQIQVFGLNLSVVYGISLIVGAFLLALVYNHFCTQAENRLNK
;
A
#
# COMPACT_ATOMS: atom_id res chain seq x y z
N MET A 1 -1.21 7.12 36.04
CA MET A 1 -1.25 5.85 35.28
C MET A 1 0.00 5.81 34.41
N GLY A 2 1.00 5.05 34.85
CA GLY A 2 2.35 5.06 34.29
C GLY A 2 2.50 4.05 33.16
N HIS A 3 2.72 4.55 31.95
CA HIS A 3 3.37 3.76 30.91
C HIS A 3 4.80 3.50 31.39
N GLY A 4 5.23 2.23 31.41
CA GLY A 4 6.58 1.85 31.81
C GLY A 4 7.65 2.60 31.01
N PRO A 5 8.92 2.61 31.47
CA PRO A 5 9.97 3.37 30.80
C PRO A 5 10.02 2.98 29.32
N ALA A 6 10.07 3.98 28.44
CA ALA A 6 10.14 3.76 27.02
C ALA A 6 11.29 2.79 26.72
N VAL A 7 10.98 1.68 26.04
CA VAL A 7 11.99 0.75 25.56
C VAL A 7 12.97 1.55 24.70
N LYS A 8 14.25 1.54 25.09
CA LYS A 8 15.32 2.15 24.30
C LYS A 8 15.53 1.29 23.05
N LEU A 9 14.69 1.52 22.04
CA LEU A 9 14.87 0.98 20.70
C LEU A 9 16.24 1.42 20.20
N GLY A 10 17.12 0.45 19.94
CA GLY A 10 18.43 0.70 19.34
C GLY A 10 18.30 1.36 17.96
N LYS A 11 19.41 1.83 17.41
CA LYS A 11 19.42 2.48 16.10
C LYS A 11 19.09 1.48 15.00
N ASP A 12 17.99 1.68 14.29
CA ASP A 12 17.61 0.89 13.12
C ASP A 12 18.37 1.37 11.88
N ASN A 13 19.40 0.64 11.47
CA ASN A 13 20.22 0.95 10.30
C ASN A 13 19.45 0.77 8.99
N ALA A 14 18.32 0.04 9.00
CA ALA A 14 17.47 -0.18 7.84
C ALA A 14 16.39 0.92 7.66
N ALA A 15 16.23 1.85 8.60
CA ALA A 15 15.15 2.85 8.59
C ALA A 15 15.11 3.68 7.29
N GLY A 16 16.26 4.12 6.78
CA GLY A 16 16.33 4.88 5.53
C GLY A 16 15.92 4.06 4.30
N TYR A 17 16.22 2.76 4.28
CA TYR A 17 15.81 1.86 3.21
C TYR A 17 14.29 1.63 3.22
N LYS A 18 13.71 1.39 4.40
CA LYS A 18 12.27 1.23 4.59
C LYS A 18 11.51 2.46 4.08
N ALA A 19 11.96 3.66 4.46
CA ALA A 19 11.35 4.91 4.00
C ALA A 19 11.39 5.05 2.48
N LYS A 20 12.53 4.75 1.84
CA LYS A 20 12.69 4.86 0.38
C LYS A 20 11.73 3.92 -0.37
N ILE A 21 11.65 2.65 0.04
CA ILE A 21 10.72 1.70 -0.58
C ILE A 21 9.27 2.12 -0.34
N GLY A 22 8.94 2.54 0.88
CA GLY A 22 7.58 2.94 1.23
C GLY A 22 7.10 4.11 0.38
N ILE A 23 7.96 5.11 0.15
CA ILE A 23 7.66 6.25 -0.72
C ILE A 23 7.46 5.80 -2.17
N THR A 24 8.32 4.93 -2.71
CA THR A 24 8.14 4.41 -4.07
C THR A 24 6.82 3.65 -4.22
N MET A 25 6.49 2.77 -3.29
CA MET A 25 5.23 2.01 -3.32
C MET A 25 4.00 2.91 -3.14
N PHE A 26 4.11 3.96 -2.31
CA PHE A 26 3.07 4.97 -2.16
C PHE A 26 2.75 5.65 -3.49
N PHE A 27 3.76 6.10 -4.23
CA PHE A 27 3.54 6.72 -5.55
C PHE A 27 2.92 5.74 -6.55
N VAL A 28 3.40 4.49 -6.58
CA VAL A 28 2.82 3.45 -7.45
C VAL A 28 1.33 3.24 -7.16
N TYR A 29 0.96 3.02 -5.90
CA TYR A 29 -0.44 2.82 -5.53
C TYR A 29 -1.29 4.06 -5.79
N THR A 30 -0.75 5.24 -5.45
CA THR A 30 -1.44 6.53 -5.65
C THR A 30 -1.74 6.77 -7.13
N SER A 31 -0.80 6.48 -8.03
CA SER A 31 -1.05 6.60 -9.48
C SER A 31 -2.16 5.66 -9.95
N ILE A 32 -2.19 4.41 -9.48
CA ILE A 32 -3.25 3.45 -9.83
C ILE A 32 -4.61 3.95 -9.32
N TYR A 33 -4.67 4.39 -8.06
CA TYR A 33 -5.88 4.95 -7.46
C TYR A 33 -6.35 6.22 -8.19
N PHE A 34 -5.42 7.10 -8.55
CA PHE A 34 -5.71 8.33 -9.28
C PHE A 34 -6.34 8.03 -10.65
N ILE A 35 -5.81 7.06 -11.39
CA ILE A 35 -6.39 6.61 -12.66
C ILE A 35 -7.80 6.07 -12.44
N PHE A 36 -8.02 5.26 -11.42
CA PHE A 36 -9.36 4.76 -11.08
C PHE A 36 -10.33 5.91 -10.83
N VAL A 37 -9.96 6.89 -10.00
CA VAL A 37 -10.79 8.08 -9.73
C VAL A 37 -11.07 8.84 -11.03
N LEU A 38 -10.04 9.05 -11.87
CA LEU A 38 -10.17 9.76 -13.15
C LEU A 38 -11.20 9.10 -14.07
N ILE A 39 -11.22 7.77 -14.13
CA ILE A 39 -12.20 7.03 -14.95
C ILE A 39 -13.61 7.18 -14.36
N ASN A 40 -13.76 7.12 -13.04
CA ASN A 40 -15.07 7.28 -12.39
C ASN A 40 -15.67 8.67 -12.64
N ILE A 41 -14.84 9.73 -12.68
CA ILE A 41 -15.33 11.10 -12.93
C ILE A 41 -15.59 11.38 -14.42
N THR A 42 -14.81 10.80 -15.33
CA THR A 42 -14.91 11.11 -16.77
C THR A 42 -15.91 10.24 -17.51
N LYS A 43 -16.09 8.98 -17.08
CA LYS A 43 -16.94 7.99 -17.76
C LYS A 43 -17.77 7.17 -16.78
N PRO A 44 -18.71 7.80 -16.05
CA PRO A 44 -19.56 7.12 -15.07
C PRO A 44 -20.45 6.03 -15.69
N THR A 45 -20.81 6.14 -16.96
CA THR A 45 -21.59 5.13 -17.68
C THR A 45 -20.86 3.79 -17.83
N LEU A 46 -19.53 3.80 -17.99
CA LEU A 46 -18.73 2.56 -18.01
C LEU A 46 -18.73 1.88 -16.63
N MET A 47 -18.75 2.69 -15.58
CA MET A 47 -18.70 2.25 -14.19
C MET A 47 -20.01 1.60 -13.72
N GLN A 48 -21.12 1.88 -14.40
CA GLN A 48 -22.43 1.26 -14.18
C GLN A 48 -22.58 -0.11 -14.86
N ILE A 49 -21.63 -0.52 -15.70
CA ILE A 49 -21.68 -1.83 -16.35
C ILE A 49 -21.64 -2.90 -15.27
N GLN A 50 -22.58 -3.83 -15.34
CA GLN A 50 -22.69 -4.92 -14.39
C GLN A 50 -21.83 -6.11 -14.84
N VAL A 51 -20.93 -6.53 -13.96
CA VAL A 51 -20.01 -7.66 -14.12
C VAL A 51 -20.23 -8.61 -12.95
N PHE A 52 -20.60 -9.86 -13.22
CA PHE A 52 -20.97 -10.85 -12.19
C PHE A 52 -22.05 -10.36 -11.20
N GLY A 53 -22.99 -9.53 -11.66
CA GLY A 53 -24.04 -8.95 -10.80
C GLY A 53 -23.61 -7.73 -9.99
N LEU A 54 -22.34 -7.31 -10.07
CA LEU A 54 -21.78 -6.14 -9.39
C LEU A 54 -21.46 -5.02 -10.37
N ASN A 55 -21.52 -3.77 -9.94
CA ASN A 55 -21.06 -2.65 -10.77
C ASN A 55 -19.55 -2.72 -10.98
N LEU A 56 -19.09 -2.33 -12.17
CA LEU A 56 -17.67 -2.32 -12.52
C LEU A 56 -16.83 -1.52 -11.51
N SER A 57 -17.37 -0.41 -10.98
CA SER A 57 -16.72 0.36 -9.90
C SER A 57 -16.42 -0.48 -8.67
N VAL A 58 -17.32 -1.38 -8.27
CA VAL A 58 -17.17 -2.23 -7.09
C VAL A 58 -16.08 -3.26 -7.34
N VAL A 59 -16.09 -3.90 -8.51
CA VAL A 59 -15.06 -4.89 -8.91
C VAL A 59 -13.66 -4.24 -8.94
N TYR A 60 -13.56 -3.04 -9.52
CA TYR A 60 -12.31 -2.27 -9.51
C TYR A 60 -11.89 -1.86 -8.09
N GLY A 61 -12.83 -1.42 -7.26
CA GLY A 61 -12.57 -1.08 -5.86
C GLY A 61 -12.00 -2.27 -5.08
N ILE A 62 -12.57 -3.47 -5.25
CA ILE A 62 -12.04 -4.71 -4.65
C ILE A 62 -10.64 -4.99 -5.18
N SER A 63 -10.41 -4.81 -6.48
CA SER A 63 -9.09 -5.01 -7.09
C SER A 63 -8.04 -4.06 -6.49
N LEU A 64 -8.39 -2.81 -6.18
CA LEU A 64 -7.51 -1.86 -5.51
C LEU A 64 -7.14 -2.31 -4.09
N ILE A 65 -8.10 -2.85 -3.33
CA ILE A 65 -7.85 -3.39 -1.98
C ILE A 65 -6.86 -4.56 -2.06
N VAL A 66 -7.07 -5.49 -2.99
CA VAL A 66 -6.16 -6.61 -3.22
C VAL A 66 -4.77 -6.10 -3.61
N GLY A 67 -4.69 -5.11 -4.50
CA GLY A 67 -3.42 -4.49 -4.90
C GLY A 67 -2.67 -3.82 -3.73
N ALA A 68 -3.38 -3.08 -2.88
CA ALA A 68 -2.81 -2.47 -1.68
C ALA A 68 -2.26 -3.52 -0.71
N PHE A 69 -3.01 -4.61 -0.53
CA PHE A 69 -2.60 -5.72 0.33
C PHE A 69 -1.34 -6.41 -0.20
N LEU A 70 -1.28 -6.68 -1.51
CA LEU A 70 -0.08 -7.25 -2.14
C LEU A 70 1.14 -6.33 -1.97
N LEU A 71 0.97 -5.02 -2.17
CA LEU A 71 2.05 -4.05 -1.93
C LEU A 71 2.51 -4.06 -0.48
N ALA A 72 1.60 -4.18 0.49
CA ALA A 72 1.95 -4.29 1.90
C ALA A 72 2.76 -5.56 2.21
N LEU A 73 2.40 -6.70 1.62
CA LEU A 73 3.18 -7.94 1.76
C LEU A 73 4.58 -7.81 1.17
N VAL A 74 4.69 -7.21 -0.02
CA VAL A 74 5.97 -6.98 -0.70
C VAL A 74 6.83 -5.99 0.11
N TYR A 75 6.24 -4.91 0.62
CA TYR A 75 6.90 -3.96 1.51
C TYR A 75 7.48 -4.67 2.73
N ASN A 76 6.66 -5.45 3.43
CA ASN A 76 7.06 -6.17 4.62
C ASN A 76 8.22 -7.13 4.32
N HIS A 77 8.14 -7.89 3.24
CA HIS A 77 9.19 -8.82 2.84
C HIS A 77 10.54 -8.12 2.60
N PHE A 78 10.56 -7.01 1.85
CA PHE A 78 11.78 -6.25 1.61
C PHE A 78 12.32 -5.57 2.86
N CYS A 79 11.45 -5.04 3.72
CA CYS A 79 11.86 -4.44 4.98
C CYS A 79 12.51 -5.47 5.91
N THR A 80 11.91 -6.64 6.09
CA THR A 80 12.48 -7.72 6.91
C THR A 80 13.83 -8.20 6.36
N GLN A 81 13.97 -8.32 5.04
CA GLN A 81 15.25 -8.67 4.43
C GLN A 81 16.33 -7.61 4.71
N ALA A 82 15.97 -6.32 4.64
CA ALA A 82 16.91 -5.22 4.91
C ALA A 82 17.31 -5.14 6.38
N GLU A 83 16.36 -5.35 7.31
CA GLU A 83 16.64 -5.46 8.74
C GLU A 83 17.64 -6.58 9.03
N ASN A 84 17.37 -7.78 8.51
CA ASN A 84 18.24 -8.95 8.68
C ASN A 84 19.65 -8.76 8.08
N ARG A 85 19.83 -7.81 7.16
CA ARG A 85 21.12 -7.50 6.55
C ARG A 85 21.88 -6.39 7.27
N LEU A 86 21.17 -5.37 7.74
CA LEU A 86 21.75 -4.11 8.23
C LEU A 86 21.77 -3.98 9.76
N ASN A 87 20.96 -4.77 10.46
CA ASN A 87 20.87 -4.79 11.93
C ASN A 87 21.42 -6.10 12.53
N LYS A 88 22.37 -6.75 11.84
CA LYS A 88 23.15 -7.85 12.42
C LYS A 88 24.07 -7.36 13.54
#